data_AF-A0A3C0I471-F1
#
_entry.id   AF-A0A3C0I471-F1
#
_cell.length_a   1.000
_cell.length_b   1.000
_cell.length_c   1.000
_cell.angle_alpha   90.00
_cell.angle_beta   90.00
_cell.angle_gamma   90.00
#
_symmetry.space_group_name_H-M   'P 1'
#
loop_
_entity.id
_entity.type
_entity.pdbx_description
1 polymer ?
#
loop_
_entity_poly.entity_id
_entity_poly.type
_entity_poly.pdbx_seq_one_letter_code
_entity_poly.pdbx_strand_id
1 'polypeptide(L)'
;MFRYLLHYTLIFFMVLIPIQAIGAPSSEIAQLLRQCEKHLKANRLTSGKGGTAFDCYQEVLEKEADNAEALAGLQKIEGRYTGWAQKAFDRGQKNKAKRYLESLRKVNPKSAKLAELEAQLSPTPSTSSATPSQTPPPSDSNADSQASSSDEGDSQVSSSDAASQAASSEPPPPKKAQITDVGQIYELINTTDCLIWPSLDMKEKGGKDGWESFYPKKGEIGIVLEEMKHCHFENNVLILEMDQYYVPISSVGVQIMSEDSATE
;
A
#
# COMPACT_ATOMS: atom_id res chain seq x y z
N MET A 1 32.74 -32.83 -82.49
CA MET A 1 32.87 -33.69 -81.29
C MET A 1 33.81 -33.01 -80.32
N PHE A 2 33.33 -32.59 -79.15
CA PHE A 2 33.93 -32.80 -77.82
C PHE A 2 33.15 -31.96 -76.80
N ARG A 3 32.61 -32.65 -75.79
CA ARG A 3 31.80 -32.13 -74.69
C ARG A 3 32.75 -31.59 -73.62
N TYR A 4 32.47 -30.44 -72.99
CA TYR A 4 32.95 -30.15 -71.64
C TYR A 4 31.95 -29.28 -70.85
N LEU A 5 31.43 -29.88 -69.77
CA LEU A 5 30.82 -29.22 -68.62
C LEU A 5 31.90 -28.48 -67.83
N LEU A 6 31.56 -27.34 -67.20
CA LEU A 6 32.18 -26.79 -65.98
C LEU A 6 31.23 -25.72 -65.41
N HIS A 7 30.29 -26.11 -64.55
CA HIS A 7 30.39 -26.07 -63.07
C HIS A 7 30.36 -24.64 -62.50
N TYR A 8 29.15 -24.23 -62.12
CA TYR A 8 28.83 -23.07 -61.29
C TYR A 8 29.27 -23.39 -59.85
N THR A 9 30.50 -23.07 -59.46
CA THR A 9 30.91 -23.16 -58.04
C THR A 9 30.52 -21.87 -57.33
N LEU A 10 29.30 -21.88 -56.81
CA LEU A 10 28.80 -20.94 -55.82
C LEU A 10 29.66 -21.12 -54.56
N ILE A 11 30.65 -20.25 -54.37
CA ILE A 11 31.46 -20.21 -53.15
C ILE A 11 30.57 -19.64 -52.05
N PHE A 12 29.79 -20.53 -51.44
CA PHE A 12 29.10 -20.28 -50.19
C PHE A 12 30.17 -20.35 -49.10
N PHE A 13 30.82 -19.22 -48.81
CA PHE A 13 31.61 -19.04 -47.60
C PHE A 13 30.63 -19.10 -46.42
N MET A 14 30.30 -20.32 -46.01
CA MET A 14 29.58 -20.61 -44.78
C MET A 14 30.52 -20.25 -43.64
N VAL A 15 30.52 -18.96 -43.26
CA VAL A 15 31.19 -18.50 -42.05
C VAL A 15 30.57 -19.28 -40.90
N LEU A 16 31.30 -20.28 -40.43
CA LEU A 16 31.09 -20.94 -39.15
C LEU A 16 31.30 -19.88 -38.07
N ILE A 17 30.29 -19.05 -37.84
CA ILE A 17 30.20 -18.25 -36.63
C ILE A 17 30.05 -19.28 -35.51
N PRO A 18 31.02 -19.41 -34.58
CA PRO A 18 30.84 -20.29 -33.44
C PRO A 18 29.59 -19.80 -32.70
N ILE A 19 28.60 -20.68 -32.54
CA ILE A 19 27.49 -20.47 -31.62
C ILE A 19 28.14 -20.35 -30.24
N GLN A 20 28.36 -19.13 -29.79
CA GLN A 20 28.84 -18.87 -28.45
C GLN A 20 27.79 -19.46 -27.51
N ALA A 21 28.23 -20.35 -26.64
CA ALA A 21 27.36 -20.96 -25.64
C ALA A 21 26.71 -19.84 -24.82
N ILE A 22 25.38 -19.76 -24.88
CA ILE A 22 24.58 -18.96 -23.96
C ILE A 22 24.96 -19.46 -22.57
N GLY A 23 25.74 -18.66 -21.83
CA GLY A 23 26.27 -19.04 -20.52
C GLY A 23 25.11 -19.46 -19.62
N ALA A 24 25.18 -20.65 -19.03
CA ALA A 24 24.25 -21.02 -17.98
C ALA A 24 24.38 -19.98 -16.85
N PRO A 25 23.27 -19.46 -16.29
CA PRO A 25 23.35 -18.51 -15.20
C PRO A 25 24.20 -19.12 -14.09
N SER A 26 25.09 -18.32 -13.50
CA SER A 26 25.85 -18.78 -12.35
C SER A 26 24.88 -19.32 -11.29
N SER A 27 25.28 -20.37 -10.56
CA SER A 27 24.38 -21.01 -9.58
C SER A 27 23.84 -20.01 -8.54
N GLU A 28 24.59 -18.93 -8.28
CA GLU A 28 24.20 -17.80 -7.42
C GLU A 28 23.08 -16.97 -8.06
N ILE A 29 23.23 -16.51 -9.31
CA ILE A 29 22.19 -15.72 -10.00
C ILE A 29 20.90 -16.53 -10.14
N ALA A 30 20.99 -17.82 -10.43
CA ALA A 30 19.83 -18.70 -10.49
C ALA A 30 19.12 -18.84 -9.12
N GLN A 31 19.85 -18.79 -8.01
CA GLN A 31 19.26 -18.78 -6.66
C GLN A 31 18.60 -17.43 -6.35
N LEU A 32 19.26 -16.32 -6.68
CA LEU A 32 18.74 -14.98 -6.49
C LEU A 32 17.45 -14.75 -7.29
N LEU A 33 17.41 -15.16 -8.56
CA LEU A 33 16.20 -15.10 -9.40
C LEU A 33 15.02 -15.87 -8.81
N ARG A 34 15.27 -17.05 -8.22
CA ARG A 34 14.23 -17.80 -7.48
C ARG A 34 13.74 -17.05 -6.25
N GLN A 35 14.61 -16.32 -5.55
CA GLN A 35 14.22 -15.46 -4.43
C GLN A 35 13.37 -14.28 -4.92
N CYS A 36 13.76 -13.61 -6.00
CA CYS A 36 13.01 -12.50 -6.57
C CYS A 36 11.58 -12.93 -6.96
N GLU A 37 11.45 -14.10 -7.60
CA GLU A 37 10.14 -14.66 -7.94
C GLU A 37 9.29 -15.00 -6.69
N LYS A 38 9.91 -15.38 -5.55
CA LYS A 38 9.17 -15.53 -4.27
C LYS A 38 8.62 -14.19 -3.77
N HIS A 39 9.40 -13.11 -3.83
CA HIS A 39 8.89 -11.77 -3.48
C HIS A 39 7.74 -11.35 -4.40
N LEU A 40 7.88 -11.63 -5.72
CA LEU A 40 6.86 -11.33 -6.71
C LEU A 40 5.55 -12.09 -6.44
N LYS A 41 5.63 -13.41 -6.19
CA LYS A 41 4.47 -14.24 -5.85
C LYS A 41 3.80 -13.81 -4.54
N ALA A 42 4.59 -13.34 -3.58
CA ALA A 42 4.09 -12.82 -2.31
C ALA A 42 3.56 -11.37 -2.38
N ASN A 43 3.46 -10.76 -3.56
CA ASN A 43 3.06 -9.35 -3.75
C ASN A 43 3.92 -8.32 -3.00
N ARG A 44 5.13 -8.68 -2.56
CA ARG A 44 6.12 -7.73 -2.02
C ARG A 44 6.83 -7.05 -3.17
N LEU A 45 6.12 -6.19 -3.90
CA LEU A 45 6.58 -5.67 -5.20
C LEU A 45 7.63 -4.56 -5.05
N THR A 46 7.27 -3.41 -4.47
CA THR A 46 8.17 -2.27 -4.19
C THR A 46 8.23 -1.88 -2.72
N SER A 47 7.44 -2.57 -1.88
CA SER A 47 7.34 -2.39 -0.43
C SER A 47 7.07 -3.73 0.26
N GLY A 48 7.50 -3.87 1.52
CA GLY A 48 7.26 -5.06 2.35
C GLY A 48 8.47 -5.44 3.20
N LYS A 49 8.24 -5.99 4.39
CA LYS A 49 9.31 -6.46 5.28
C LYS A 49 10.03 -7.68 4.66
N GLY A 50 11.34 -7.77 4.85
CA GLY A 50 12.16 -8.87 4.34
C GLY A 50 12.61 -8.73 2.87
N GLY A 51 12.42 -7.57 2.25
CA GLY A 51 12.85 -7.27 0.87
C GLY A 51 11.74 -7.36 -0.17
N THR A 52 11.99 -6.79 -1.34
CA THR A 52 11.01 -6.62 -2.41
C THR A 52 11.47 -7.27 -3.73
N ALA A 53 10.51 -7.58 -4.60
CA ALA A 53 10.78 -8.15 -5.91
C ALA A 53 11.54 -7.15 -6.79
N PHE A 54 11.19 -5.86 -6.69
CA PHE A 54 11.86 -4.80 -7.42
C PHE A 54 13.34 -4.72 -7.03
N ASP A 55 13.65 -4.59 -5.75
CA ASP A 55 15.04 -4.46 -5.28
C ASP A 55 15.86 -5.72 -5.63
N CYS A 56 15.26 -6.91 -5.50
CA CYS A 56 15.91 -8.17 -5.85
C CYS A 56 16.23 -8.28 -7.35
N TYR A 57 15.30 -7.91 -8.23
CA TYR A 57 15.58 -7.93 -9.68
C TYR A 57 16.59 -6.85 -10.09
N GLN A 58 16.60 -5.68 -9.41
CA GLN A 58 17.66 -4.69 -9.61
C GLN A 58 19.04 -5.25 -9.23
N GLU A 59 19.15 -5.98 -8.13
CA GLU A 59 20.41 -6.64 -7.72
C GLU A 59 20.90 -7.65 -8.77
N VAL A 60 19.99 -8.41 -9.40
CA VAL A 60 20.38 -9.29 -10.51
C VAL A 60 20.94 -8.48 -11.68
N LEU A 61 20.30 -7.35 -12.02
CA LEU A 61 20.72 -6.49 -13.14
C LEU A 61 22.02 -5.72 -12.85
N GLU A 62 22.36 -5.47 -11.58
CA GLU A 62 23.67 -4.95 -11.20
C GLU A 62 24.80 -5.94 -11.51
N LYS A 63 24.51 -7.25 -11.42
CA LYS A 63 25.46 -8.33 -11.72
C LYS A 63 25.46 -8.72 -13.20
N GLU A 64 24.27 -8.77 -13.82
CA GLU A 64 24.03 -9.16 -15.22
C GLU A 64 23.01 -8.19 -15.86
N ALA A 65 23.49 -7.09 -16.43
CA ALA A 65 22.66 -5.97 -16.90
C ALA A 65 21.64 -6.34 -18.00
N ASP A 66 21.89 -7.41 -18.76
CA ASP A 66 21.02 -7.91 -19.83
C ASP A 66 20.30 -9.23 -19.46
N ASN A 67 20.26 -9.59 -18.17
CA ASN A 67 19.58 -10.81 -17.72
C ASN A 67 18.08 -10.76 -18.05
N ALA A 68 17.68 -11.63 -18.99
CA ALA A 68 16.33 -11.65 -19.52
C ALA A 68 15.25 -11.99 -18.46
N GLU A 69 15.57 -12.84 -17.48
CA GLU A 69 14.62 -13.23 -16.43
C GLU A 69 14.34 -12.06 -15.46
N ALA A 70 15.38 -11.30 -15.10
CA ALA A 70 15.23 -10.13 -14.25
C ALA A 70 14.45 -9.00 -14.94
N LEU A 71 14.75 -8.73 -16.22
CA LEU A 71 14.00 -7.78 -17.04
C LEU A 71 12.52 -8.19 -17.15
N ALA A 72 12.25 -9.47 -17.41
CA ALA A 72 10.88 -10.00 -17.42
C ALA A 72 10.20 -9.88 -16.04
N GLY A 73 10.94 -10.06 -14.96
CA GLY A 73 10.49 -9.84 -13.58
C GLY A 73 10.00 -8.41 -13.36
N LEU A 74 10.79 -7.40 -13.75
CA LEU A 74 10.40 -5.99 -13.67
C LEU A 74 9.16 -5.68 -14.52
N GLN A 75 9.05 -6.25 -15.72
CA GLN A 75 7.86 -6.11 -16.57
C GLN A 75 6.60 -6.69 -15.90
N LYS A 76 6.70 -7.83 -15.19
CA LYS A 76 5.57 -8.37 -14.41
C LYS A 76 5.14 -7.41 -13.30
N ILE A 77 6.09 -6.75 -12.63
CA ILE A 77 5.79 -5.73 -11.60
C ILE A 77 5.08 -4.53 -12.24
N GLU A 78 5.61 -4.02 -13.37
CA GLU A 78 5.01 -2.93 -14.15
C GLU A 78 3.54 -3.26 -14.53
N GLY A 79 3.32 -4.47 -15.06
CA GLY A 79 1.99 -4.93 -15.45
C GLY A 79 1.00 -5.02 -14.28
N ARG A 80 1.45 -5.46 -13.09
CA ARG A 80 0.60 -5.49 -11.89
C ARG A 80 0.16 -4.10 -11.46
N TYR A 81 1.10 -3.15 -11.36
CA TYR A 81 0.75 -1.78 -10.97
C TYR A 81 -0.12 -1.08 -12.01
N THR A 82 0.15 -1.28 -13.30
CA THR A 82 -0.71 -0.77 -14.38
C THR A 82 -2.14 -1.30 -14.24
N GLY A 83 -2.30 -2.61 -14.05
CA GLY A 83 -3.61 -3.24 -13.89
C GLY A 83 -4.36 -2.78 -12.65
N TRP A 84 -3.66 -2.58 -11.53
CA TRP A 84 -4.28 -2.05 -10.30
C TRP A 84 -4.63 -0.57 -10.42
N ALA A 85 -3.78 0.24 -11.04
CA ALA A 85 -4.03 1.65 -11.30
C ALA A 85 -5.25 1.84 -12.20
N GLN A 86 -5.33 1.10 -13.32
CA GLN A 86 -6.49 1.13 -14.22
C GLN A 86 -7.78 0.72 -13.50
N LYS A 87 -7.77 -0.42 -12.80
CA LYS A 87 -8.97 -0.87 -12.04
C LYS A 87 -9.40 0.13 -10.98
N ALA A 88 -8.45 0.79 -10.30
CA ALA A 88 -8.76 1.83 -9.33
C ALA A 88 -9.35 3.07 -10.01
N PHE A 89 -8.81 3.47 -11.17
CA PHE A 89 -9.33 4.56 -11.98
C PHE A 89 -10.76 4.28 -12.46
N ASP A 90 -11.02 3.12 -13.04
CA ASP A 90 -12.34 2.72 -13.56
C ASP A 90 -13.42 2.69 -12.46
N ARG A 91 -13.00 2.45 -11.21
CA ARG A 91 -13.87 2.46 -10.03
C ARG A 91 -14.02 3.83 -9.37
N GLY A 92 -13.48 4.89 -9.96
CA GLY A 92 -13.48 6.24 -9.41
C GLY A 92 -12.55 6.45 -8.21
N GLN A 93 -11.71 5.47 -7.86
CA GLN A 93 -10.80 5.50 -6.71
C GLN A 93 -9.52 6.27 -7.05
N LYS A 94 -9.63 7.55 -7.40
CA LYS A 94 -8.52 8.38 -7.94
C LYS A 94 -7.27 8.38 -7.05
N ASN A 95 -7.43 8.50 -5.73
CA ASN A 95 -6.30 8.49 -4.78
C ASN A 95 -5.58 7.14 -4.74
N LYS A 96 -6.32 6.04 -4.89
CA LYS A 96 -5.74 4.69 -4.94
C LYS A 96 -4.99 4.47 -6.27
N ALA A 97 -5.56 4.95 -7.37
CA ALA A 97 -4.90 4.93 -8.67
C ALA A 97 -3.57 5.70 -8.63
N LYS A 98 -3.55 6.93 -8.07
CA LYS A 98 -2.33 7.74 -7.90
C LYS A 98 -1.22 7.01 -7.13
N ARG A 99 -1.54 6.33 -6.02
CA ARG A 99 -0.56 5.55 -5.25
C ARG A 99 0.04 4.38 -6.05
N TYR A 100 -0.78 3.69 -6.84
CA TYR A 100 -0.27 2.65 -7.74
C TYR A 100 0.63 3.23 -8.83
N LEU A 101 0.32 4.42 -9.35
CA LEU A 101 1.18 5.11 -10.31
C LEU A 101 2.50 5.59 -9.71
N GLU A 102 2.53 6.02 -8.45
CA GLU A 102 3.79 6.31 -7.75
C GLU A 102 4.69 5.09 -7.65
N SER A 103 4.11 3.93 -7.33
CA SER A 103 4.85 2.67 -7.31
C SER A 103 5.31 2.26 -8.72
N LEU A 104 4.46 2.43 -9.74
CA LEU A 104 4.82 2.21 -11.13
C LEU A 104 5.97 3.10 -11.57
N ARG A 105 5.98 4.37 -11.15
CA ARG A 105 7.06 5.33 -11.45
C ARG A 105 8.40 4.91 -10.84
N LYS A 106 8.40 4.33 -9.64
CA LYS A 106 9.62 3.74 -9.04
C LYS A 106 10.16 2.58 -9.89
N VAL A 107 9.27 1.76 -10.45
CA VAL A 107 9.64 0.56 -11.23
C VAL A 107 10.10 0.92 -12.64
N ASN A 108 9.33 1.76 -13.34
CA ASN A 108 9.62 2.19 -14.70
C ASN A 108 9.10 3.62 -14.93
N PRO A 109 9.95 4.65 -14.73
CA PRO A 109 9.55 6.04 -14.94
C PRO A 109 9.30 6.39 -16.42
N LYS A 110 9.70 5.52 -17.36
CA LYS A 110 9.50 5.69 -18.82
C LYS A 110 8.35 4.83 -19.36
N SER A 111 7.54 4.22 -18.49
CA SER A 111 6.39 3.42 -18.91
C SER A 111 5.38 4.28 -19.68
N ALA A 112 5.01 3.83 -20.88
CA ALA A 112 3.95 4.48 -21.66
C ALA A 112 2.60 4.46 -20.91
N LYS A 113 2.35 3.39 -20.14
CA LYS A 113 1.12 3.23 -19.36
C LYS A 113 1.05 4.15 -18.15
N LEU A 114 2.20 4.48 -17.55
CA LEU A 114 2.28 5.50 -16.52
C LEU A 114 1.80 6.86 -17.08
N ALA A 115 2.39 7.31 -18.19
CA ALA A 115 2.03 8.59 -18.82
C ALA A 115 0.55 8.65 -19.23
N GLU A 116 0.02 7.57 -19.82
CA GLU A 116 -1.39 7.46 -20.22
C GLU A 116 -2.35 7.64 -19.02
N LEU A 117 -2.12 6.89 -17.94
CA LEU A 117 -2.99 6.93 -16.75
C LEU A 117 -2.85 8.24 -15.96
N GLU A 118 -1.67 8.85 -15.92
CA GLU A 118 -1.47 10.18 -15.32
C GLU A 118 -2.26 11.27 -16.06
N ALA A 119 -2.28 11.22 -17.39
CA ALA A 119 -3.06 12.14 -18.20
C ALA A 119 -4.57 12.00 -17.92
N GLN A 120 -5.06 10.76 -17.75
CA GLN A 120 -6.47 10.49 -17.41
C GLN A 120 -6.86 10.96 -16.00
N LEU A 121 -5.92 10.95 -15.06
CA LEU A 121 -6.13 11.38 -13.66
C LEU A 121 -5.90 12.87 -13.43
N SER A 122 -5.25 13.55 -14.38
CA SER A 122 -5.01 14.99 -14.29
C SER A 122 -6.35 15.72 -14.31
N PRO A 123 -6.56 16.72 -13.43
CA PRO A 123 -7.68 17.62 -13.59
C PRO A 123 -7.44 18.36 -14.91
N THR A 124 -8.13 17.97 -15.97
CA THR A 124 -8.23 18.84 -17.13
C THR A 124 -8.82 20.14 -16.59
N PRO A 125 -8.22 21.32 -16.83
CA PRO A 125 -8.95 22.55 -16.61
C PRO A 125 -10.14 22.46 -17.55
N SER A 126 -11.30 22.12 -16.99
CA SER A 126 -12.57 22.29 -17.67
C SER A 126 -12.54 23.71 -18.20
N THR A 127 -12.44 23.84 -19.52
CA THR A 127 -12.64 25.12 -20.19
C THR A 127 -14.13 25.41 -20.10
N SER A 128 -14.57 25.75 -18.90
CA SER A 128 -15.88 26.27 -18.56
C SER A 128 -15.64 27.41 -17.58
N SER A 129 -15.93 28.61 -18.10
CA SER A 129 -16.10 29.87 -17.38
C SER A 129 -14.83 30.66 -17.05
N ALA A 130 -14.39 31.44 -18.03
CA ALA A 130 -13.77 32.73 -17.76
C ALA A 130 -14.75 33.63 -17.01
N THR A 131 -14.36 34.13 -15.84
CA THR A 131 -14.82 35.41 -15.24
C THR A 131 -13.75 35.85 -14.23
N PRO A 132 -13.06 36.99 -14.42
CA PRO A 132 -12.03 37.46 -13.50
C PRO A 132 -12.63 38.39 -12.44
N SER A 133 -12.48 38.03 -11.16
CA SER A 133 -12.74 38.94 -10.04
C SER A 133 -11.65 38.80 -8.96
N GLN A 134 -10.66 39.69 -9.07
CA GLN A 134 -10.10 40.56 -8.03
C GLN A 134 -9.65 39.96 -6.66
N THR A 135 -8.32 39.95 -6.50
CA THR A 135 -7.44 40.33 -5.37
C THR A 135 -8.01 40.42 -3.94
N PRO A 136 -7.39 39.72 -2.96
CA PRO A 136 -7.37 40.14 -1.55
C PRO A 136 -6.11 40.96 -1.19
N PRO A 137 -6.20 42.00 -0.34
CA PRO A 137 -5.05 42.73 0.19
C PRO A 137 -4.41 42.02 1.42
N PRO A 138 -3.13 42.30 1.74
CA PRO A 138 -2.47 41.86 2.97
C PRO A 138 -2.62 42.89 4.10
N SER A 139 -2.52 42.46 5.36
CA SER A 139 -2.26 43.35 6.49
C SER A 139 -1.58 42.61 7.64
N ASP A 140 -0.70 43.38 8.29
CA ASP A 140 0.48 42.98 9.02
C ASP A 140 0.30 42.73 10.53
N SER A 141 1.25 41.96 11.06
CA SER A 141 2.09 42.16 12.27
C SER A 141 1.52 42.62 13.62
N ASN A 142 1.88 41.87 14.68
CA ASN A 142 2.67 42.27 15.89
C ASN A 142 2.58 41.11 16.93
N ALA A 143 3.67 40.51 17.47
CA ALA A 143 4.63 41.00 18.48
C ALA A 143 3.91 41.41 19.80
N ASP A 144 4.26 41.02 21.03
CA ASP A 144 5.39 40.31 21.65
C ASP A 144 4.99 40.00 23.14
N SER A 145 5.79 39.17 23.82
CA SER A 145 6.07 39.17 25.29
C SER A 145 5.01 38.63 26.26
N GLN A 146 5.32 37.98 27.39
CA GLN A 146 6.45 37.22 27.95
C GLN A 146 6.05 36.85 29.41
N ALA A 147 6.61 35.77 29.96
CA ALA A 147 6.86 35.53 31.40
C ALA A 147 5.61 35.21 32.28
N SER A 148 5.60 34.34 33.30
CA SER A 148 6.59 33.59 34.07
C SER A 148 5.85 32.51 34.88
N SER A 149 6.55 31.45 35.28
CA SER A 149 6.79 31.03 36.67
C SER A 149 6.79 29.51 36.84
N SER A 150 8.01 29.00 37.04
CA SER A 150 8.34 27.75 37.70
C SER A 150 8.19 27.87 39.22
N ASP A 151 7.73 26.83 39.91
CA ASP A 151 8.20 26.54 41.26
C ASP A 151 8.07 25.03 41.57
N GLU A 152 9.12 24.53 42.22
CA GLU A 152 9.34 23.14 42.66
C GLU A 152 8.73 22.90 44.05
N GLY A 153 8.43 21.64 44.35
CA GLY A 153 7.99 21.21 45.69
C GLY A 153 8.04 19.70 45.84
N ASP A 154 9.19 19.20 46.28
CA ASP A 154 9.47 17.82 46.69
C ASP A 154 8.85 17.52 48.07
N SER A 155 8.28 16.33 48.27
CA SER A 155 8.44 15.53 49.50
C SER A 155 7.69 14.19 49.46
N GLN A 156 8.44 13.14 49.81
CA GLN A 156 8.04 11.76 49.99
C GLN A 156 7.11 11.51 51.21
N VAL A 157 6.39 10.37 51.19
CA VAL A 157 6.49 9.23 52.14
C VAL A 157 5.13 8.52 52.35
N SER A 158 5.12 7.26 51.90
CA SER A 158 4.49 6.02 52.40
C SER A 158 3.14 5.94 53.15
N SER A 159 2.29 5.09 52.57
CA SER A 159 1.51 3.97 53.14
C SER A 159 0.49 4.22 54.28
N SER A 160 -0.77 3.87 54.04
CA SER A 160 -1.43 2.70 54.64
C SER A 160 -2.90 2.58 54.19
N ASP A 161 -3.43 1.40 54.45
CA ASP A 161 -4.57 0.71 53.86
C ASP A 161 -5.97 1.34 53.97
N ALA A 162 -6.84 0.73 53.15
CA ALA A 162 -8.21 0.29 53.47
C ALA A 162 -9.39 1.07 52.86
N ALA A 163 -9.89 0.43 51.80
CA ALA A 163 -11.28 0.01 51.64
C ALA A 163 -12.39 1.03 51.30
N SER A 164 -13.16 0.58 50.31
CA SER A 164 -14.57 0.91 50.04
C SER A 164 -14.86 2.24 49.37
N GLN A 165 -14.99 2.18 48.04
CA GLN A 165 -16.32 2.19 47.40
C GLN A 165 -16.19 1.88 45.90
N ALA A 166 -16.40 0.61 45.54
CA ALA A 166 -16.69 0.23 44.16
C ALA A 166 -18.18 0.50 43.92
N ALA A 167 -18.48 1.65 43.32
CA ALA A 167 -19.78 1.88 42.71
C ALA A 167 -19.80 1.15 41.36
N SER A 168 -20.58 0.08 41.26
CA SER A 168 -20.96 -0.53 39.99
C SER A 168 -21.65 0.52 39.12
N SER A 169 -20.91 1.07 38.17
CA SER A 169 -21.49 1.55 36.92
C SER A 169 -21.30 0.41 35.92
N GLU A 170 -22.42 -0.10 35.40
CA GLU A 170 -22.38 -1.01 34.26
C GLU A 170 -21.64 -0.28 33.12
N PRO A 171 -20.65 -0.93 32.46
CA PRO A 171 -19.92 -0.26 31.38
C PRO A 171 -20.91 0.19 30.31
N PRO A 172 -20.69 1.36 29.70
CA PRO A 172 -21.56 1.84 28.64
C PRO A 172 -21.67 0.78 27.54
N PRO A 173 -22.85 0.64 26.93
CA PRO A 173 -23.05 -0.35 25.90
C PRO A 173 -22.07 -0.13 24.74
N PRO A 174 -21.54 -1.22 24.16
CA PRO A 174 -20.50 -1.13 23.14
C PRO A 174 -21.05 -0.47 21.88
N LYS A 175 -20.34 0.55 21.37
CA LYS A 175 -20.67 1.21 20.09
C LYS A 175 -20.63 0.19 18.96
N LYS A 176 -21.63 0.21 18.08
CA LYS A 176 -21.69 -0.67 16.89
C LYS A 176 -21.51 0.11 15.61
N ALA A 177 -20.97 -0.54 14.59
CA ALA A 177 -20.81 0.05 13.26
C ALA A 177 -21.16 -0.97 12.17
N GLN A 178 -21.91 -0.53 11.17
CA GLN A 178 -22.20 -1.31 9.97
C GLN A 178 -21.20 -0.98 8.86
N ILE A 179 -20.67 -1.99 8.18
CA ILE A 179 -19.76 -1.80 7.05
C ILE A 179 -20.54 -1.30 5.83
N THR A 180 -20.26 -0.09 5.36
CA THR A 180 -20.92 0.51 4.18
C THR A 180 -20.08 0.42 2.91
N ASP A 181 -18.74 0.42 3.05
CA ASP A 181 -17.77 0.26 1.96
C ASP A 181 -16.60 -0.65 2.37
N VAL A 182 -16.65 -1.91 1.92
CA VAL A 182 -15.57 -2.91 2.10
C VAL A 182 -14.23 -2.43 1.50
N GLY A 183 -14.26 -1.51 0.52
CA GLY A 183 -13.06 -0.92 -0.07
C GLY A 183 -12.24 -0.05 0.87
N GLN A 184 -12.81 0.35 2.02
CA GLN A 184 -12.12 1.09 3.08
C GLN A 184 -11.44 0.20 4.12
N ILE A 185 -11.51 -1.12 3.96
CA ILE A 185 -10.88 -2.07 4.87
C ILE A 185 -9.39 -2.15 4.59
N TYR A 186 -8.61 -2.01 5.66
CA TYR A 186 -7.16 -2.08 5.61
C TYR A 186 -6.67 -3.52 5.81
N GLU A 187 -6.76 -4.34 4.76
CA GLU A 187 -6.48 -5.79 4.82
C GLU A 187 -5.12 -6.19 5.43
N LEU A 188 -4.10 -5.32 5.42
CA LEU A 188 -2.73 -5.66 5.82
C LEU A 188 -2.15 -4.70 6.86
N ILE A 189 -2.94 -3.78 7.42
CA ILE A 189 -2.41 -2.74 8.33
C ILE A 189 -1.84 -3.32 9.62
N ASN A 190 -2.29 -4.51 10.02
CA ASN A 190 -1.74 -5.29 11.12
C ASN A 190 -0.27 -5.72 10.91
N THR A 191 0.19 -5.81 9.67
CA THR A 191 1.61 -6.11 9.36
C THR A 191 2.51 -4.87 9.38
N THR A 192 1.91 -3.70 9.57
CA THR A 192 2.60 -2.40 9.58
C THR A 192 2.74 -1.86 11.00
N ASP A 193 3.51 -0.78 11.13
CA ASP A 193 3.70 -0.05 12.38
C ASP A 193 2.82 1.23 12.41
N CYS A 194 1.76 1.27 11.58
CA CYS A 194 0.88 2.44 11.42
C CYS A 194 -0.17 2.59 12.52
N LEU A 195 -0.50 1.50 13.22
CA LEU A 195 -1.45 1.47 14.32
C LEU A 195 -0.79 0.87 15.57
N ILE A 196 -1.13 1.43 16.72
CA ILE A 196 -0.78 0.86 18.02
C ILE A 196 -1.91 -0.11 18.40
N TRP A 197 -1.63 -1.41 18.33
CA TRP A 197 -2.64 -2.43 18.61
C TRP A 197 -2.82 -2.63 20.12
N PRO A 198 -4.06 -2.71 20.65
CA PRO A 198 -4.30 -2.90 22.08
C PRO A 198 -3.76 -4.23 22.62
N SER A 199 -3.70 -5.27 21.78
CA SER A 199 -3.11 -6.57 22.12
C SER A 199 -2.44 -7.21 20.91
N LEU A 200 -1.53 -8.16 21.17
CA LEU A 200 -0.90 -8.97 20.11
C LEU A 200 -1.92 -9.85 19.39
N ASP A 201 -2.88 -10.44 20.11
CA ASP A 201 -3.96 -11.24 19.52
C ASP A 201 -4.79 -10.41 18.52
N MET A 202 -5.11 -9.16 18.88
CA MET A 202 -5.82 -8.23 17.99
C MET A 202 -5.04 -7.92 16.72
N LYS A 203 -3.72 -7.79 16.83
CA LYS A 203 -2.84 -7.60 15.67
C LYS A 203 -2.79 -8.85 14.80
N GLU A 204 -2.62 -10.02 15.40
CA GLU A 204 -2.54 -11.30 14.68
C GLU A 204 -3.83 -11.58 13.89
N LYS A 205 -5.00 -11.26 14.46
CA LYS A 205 -6.31 -11.44 13.80
C LYS A 205 -6.86 -10.18 13.12
N GLY A 206 -6.04 -9.13 13.05
CA GLY A 206 -6.39 -7.77 12.62
C GLY A 206 -6.25 -7.49 11.13
N GLY A 207 -6.16 -8.53 10.32
CA GLY A 207 -5.90 -8.43 8.90
C GLY A 207 -6.14 -9.74 8.18
N LYS A 208 -6.12 -9.68 6.85
CA LYS A 208 -6.47 -10.78 5.96
C LYS A 208 -5.55 -11.98 6.11
N ASP A 209 -4.31 -11.78 6.53
CA ASP A 209 -3.37 -12.85 6.85
C ASP A 209 -3.76 -13.64 8.12
N GLY A 210 -4.55 -13.04 9.03
CA GLY A 210 -5.11 -13.68 10.21
C GLY A 210 -6.56 -14.15 10.09
N TRP A 211 -7.29 -13.75 9.03
CA TRP A 211 -8.72 -14.05 8.88
C TRP A 211 -9.05 -15.46 8.37
N GLU A 212 -8.06 -16.28 8.04
CA GLU A 212 -8.30 -17.62 7.46
C GLU A 212 -9.26 -17.58 6.25
N SER A 213 -10.50 -18.08 6.41
CA SER A 213 -11.57 -18.08 5.40
C SER A 213 -12.60 -16.96 5.59
N PHE A 214 -12.50 -16.22 6.70
CA PHE A 214 -13.34 -15.06 6.97
C PHE A 214 -12.97 -13.90 6.06
N TYR A 215 -13.99 -13.18 5.61
CA TYR A 215 -13.81 -11.91 4.94
C TYR A 215 -15.04 -11.02 5.17
N PRO A 216 -14.87 -9.82 5.74
CA PRO A 216 -15.98 -8.94 6.08
C PRO A 216 -16.73 -8.45 4.84
N LYS A 217 -18.05 -8.38 4.95
CA LYS A 217 -18.96 -8.00 3.86
C LYS A 217 -19.70 -6.71 4.16
N LYS A 218 -20.11 -6.03 3.09
CA LYS A 218 -21.00 -4.87 3.19
C LYS A 218 -22.29 -5.28 3.91
N GLY A 219 -22.71 -4.46 4.86
CA GLY A 219 -23.91 -4.67 5.67
C GLY A 219 -23.68 -5.46 6.96
N GLU A 220 -22.54 -6.13 7.12
CA GLU A 220 -22.20 -6.77 8.39
C GLU A 220 -21.90 -5.72 9.47
N ILE A 221 -22.22 -6.08 10.71
CA ILE A 221 -22.13 -5.19 11.88
C ILE A 221 -21.05 -5.75 12.80
N GLY A 222 -20.14 -4.87 13.23
CA GLY A 222 -19.13 -5.17 14.23
C GLY A 222 -19.24 -4.23 15.43
N ILE A 223 -18.59 -4.63 16.53
CA ILE A 223 -18.42 -3.77 17.72
C ILE A 223 -17.19 -2.89 17.49
N VAL A 224 -17.33 -1.58 17.67
CA VAL A 224 -16.21 -0.64 17.62
C VAL A 224 -15.42 -0.75 18.92
N LEU A 225 -14.22 -1.34 18.85
CA LEU A 225 -13.33 -1.44 20.00
C LEU A 225 -12.48 -0.20 20.17
N GLU A 226 -11.92 0.32 19.08
CA GLU A 226 -10.99 1.43 19.12
C GLU A 226 -11.12 2.32 17.88
N GLU A 227 -10.84 3.61 18.08
CA GLU A 227 -10.70 4.60 17.01
C GLU A 227 -9.33 5.27 17.11
N MET A 228 -8.53 5.16 16.06
CA MET A 228 -7.14 5.62 16.05
C MET A 228 -6.86 6.51 14.84
N LYS A 229 -5.95 7.47 14.99
CA LYS A 229 -5.44 8.24 13.86
C LYS A 229 -4.59 7.36 12.95
N HIS A 230 -4.83 7.44 11.65
CA HIS A 230 -3.97 6.79 10.69
C HIS A 230 -2.67 7.58 10.52
N CYS A 231 -1.53 6.89 10.44
CA CYS A 231 -0.20 7.51 10.34
C CYS A 231 0.02 8.39 9.09
N HIS A 232 -0.75 8.15 8.03
CA HIS A 232 -0.62 8.81 6.73
C HIS A 232 -1.94 9.29 6.10
N PHE A 233 -3.07 9.19 6.82
CA PHE A 233 -4.38 9.59 6.30
C PHE A 233 -5.10 10.48 7.32
N GLU A 234 -5.88 11.42 6.80
CA GLU A 234 -6.69 12.34 7.61
C GLU A 234 -7.83 11.64 8.36
N ASN A 235 -8.30 10.50 7.83
CA ASN A 235 -9.41 9.75 8.42
C ASN A 235 -8.91 8.77 9.47
N ASN A 236 -9.67 8.65 10.56
CA ASN A 236 -9.42 7.65 11.59
C ASN A 236 -9.65 6.22 11.06
N VAL A 237 -9.01 5.26 11.72
CA VAL A 237 -9.25 3.82 11.58
C VAL A 237 -10.05 3.35 12.79
N LEU A 238 -11.13 2.64 12.52
CA LEU A 238 -11.89 1.91 13.51
C LEU A 238 -11.46 0.45 13.50
N ILE A 239 -11.27 -0.14 14.67
CA ILE A 239 -11.10 -1.59 14.83
C ILE A 239 -12.46 -2.19 15.18
N LEU A 240 -13.04 -2.93 14.24
CA LEU A 240 -14.29 -3.65 14.48
C LEU A 240 -14.00 -5.07 14.96
N GLU A 241 -14.56 -5.48 16.09
CA GLU A 241 -14.64 -6.88 16.50
C GLU A 241 -15.79 -7.56 15.77
N MET A 242 -15.46 -8.67 15.08
CA MET A 242 -16.39 -9.49 14.32
C MET A 242 -16.07 -10.96 14.55
N ASP A 243 -16.94 -11.65 15.32
CA ASP A 243 -16.70 -12.99 15.84
C ASP A 243 -15.38 -13.09 16.62
N GLN A 244 -14.36 -13.69 16.04
CA GLN A 244 -13.02 -13.82 16.62
C GLN A 244 -11.97 -12.95 15.92
N TYR A 245 -12.36 -12.18 14.91
CA TYR A 245 -11.46 -11.40 14.07
C TYR A 245 -11.62 -9.90 14.31
N TYR A 246 -10.60 -9.15 13.89
CA TYR A 246 -10.60 -7.70 13.99
C TYR A 246 -10.45 -7.08 12.61
N VAL A 247 -11.35 -6.15 12.30
CA VAL A 247 -11.44 -5.52 10.98
C VAL A 247 -11.08 -4.04 11.10
N PRO A 248 -9.84 -3.65 10.76
CA PRO A 248 -9.45 -2.26 10.67
C PRO A 248 -10.06 -1.63 9.41
N ILE A 249 -10.90 -0.63 9.58
CA ILE A 249 -11.62 0.04 8.50
C ILE A 249 -11.59 1.55 8.70
N SER A 250 -11.48 2.33 7.61
CA SER A 250 -11.56 3.78 7.73
C SER A 250 -12.92 4.22 8.27
N SER A 251 -12.96 5.27 9.08
CA SER A 251 -14.20 5.85 9.62
C SER A 251 -15.24 6.23 8.55
N VAL A 252 -14.80 6.55 7.33
CA VAL A 252 -15.69 6.85 6.19
C VAL A 252 -16.29 5.60 5.53
N GLY A 253 -15.82 4.40 5.89
CA GLY A 253 -16.29 3.12 5.34
C GLY A 253 -17.34 2.42 6.18
N VAL A 254 -17.79 3.06 7.27
CA VAL A 254 -18.80 2.53 8.17
C VAL A 254 -19.91 3.54 8.43
N GLN A 255 -21.03 3.04 8.94
CA GLN A 255 -22.06 3.84 9.58
C GLN A 255 -22.07 3.49 11.08
N ILE A 256 -21.74 4.46 11.93
CA ILE A 256 -21.87 4.31 13.39
C ILE A 256 -23.36 4.24 13.73
N MET A 257 -23.73 3.23 14.49
CA MET A 257 -25.09 3.05 15.00
C MET A 257 -25.15 3.69 16.38
N SER A 258 -25.79 4.85 16.49
CA SER A 258 -26.16 5.42 17.79
C SER A 258 -27.36 4.67 18.36
N GLU A 259 -27.42 4.54 19.69
CA GLU A 259 -28.54 3.88 20.38
C GLU A 259 -29.79 4.76 20.53
N ASP A 260 -29.81 5.94 19.91
CA ASP A 260 -30.89 6.94 20.07
C ASP A 260 -32.16 6.63 19.26
N SER A 261 -32.39 5.38 18.84
CA SER A 261 -33.63 4.96 18.18
C SER A 261 -34.51 4.02 19.02
N ALA A 262 -34.31 4.01 20.34
CA ALA A 262 -35.22 3.38 21.30
C ALA A 262 -36.07 4.44 22.01
N THR A 263 -36.77 5.28 21.25
CA THR A 263 -37.96 6.03 21.71
C THR A 263 -38.65 6.66 20.51
N GLU A 264 -39.52 5.91 19.84
CA GLU A 264 -40.82 6.40 19.34
C GLU A 264 -41.78 5.22 19.13
#